data_AF-A0A969GF10-F1
#
_entry.id   AF-A0A969GF10-F1
#
_cell.length_a   1.000
_cell.length_b   1.000
_cell.length_c   1.000
_cell.angle_alpha   90.00
_cell.angle_beta   90.00
_cell.angle_gamma   90.00
#
_symmetry.space_group_name_H-M   'P 1'
#
loop_
_entity.id
_entity.type
_entity.pdbx_description
1 polymer ?
#
loop_
_entity_poly.entity_id
_entity_poly.type
_entity_poly.pdbx_seq_one_letter_code
_entity_poly.pdbx_strand_id
1 'polypeptide(L)'
;MTTSRISGFYNLTLDERRKKIAESSSPLASGMLDSALTTGLSLDTAMHMVENVIGLYALPLGIGLNFQVNGRDVLVPMVIEEPSVVAGASFMAKLARAGGGFIAESTEPLMIGQLQVLDIANLYEAKEKILSNKDDLIKYINTFSFIYKETWRRCKGY
;
A
#
# COMPACT_ATOMS: atom_id res chain seq x y z
N MET A 1 9.18 17.42 -11.26
CA MET A 1 9.12 17.01 -9.83
C MET A 1 7.66 16.91 -9.44
N THR A 2 7.28 15.91 -8.66
CA THR A 2 5.90 15.74 -8.20
C THR A 2 5.50 16.89 -7.28
N THR A 3 4.31 17.47 -7.50
CA THR A 3 3.70 18.46 -6.60
C THR A 3 2.35 17.97 -6.12
N SER A 4 2.14 18.04 -4.81
CA SER A 4 0.87 17.67 -4.17
C SER A 4 -0.08 18.86 -4.04
N ARG A 5 0.44 20.09 -4.20
CA ARG A 5 -0.32 21.33 -4.02
C ARG A 5 -0.91 21.78 -5.36
N ILE A 6 -2.19 21.49 -5.55
CA ILE A 6 -2.93 21.84 -6.77
C ILE A 6 -4.08 22.79 -6.40
N SER A 7 -3.89 24.09 -6.67
CA SER A 7 -4.90 25.11 -6.36
C SER A 7 -6.14 24.96 -7.24
N GLY A 8 -7.33 25.21 -6.67
CA GLY A 8 -8.59 25.21 -7.41
C GLY A 8 -9.04 23.85 -7.93
N PHE A 9 -8.44 22.73 -7.48
CA PHE A 9 -8.73 21.39 -8.00
C PHE A 9 -10.22 21.00 -7.93
N TYR A 10 -10.93 21.46 -6.90
CA TYR A 10 -12.37 21.19 -6.75
C TYR A 10 -13.24 21.88 -7.80
N ASN A 11 -12.77 22.99 -8.39
CA ASN A 11 -13.47 23.71 -9.47
C ASN A 11 -13.23 23.10 -10.85
N LEU A 12 -12.26 22.19 -11.00
CA LEU A 12 -11.92 21.59 -12.27
C LEU A 12 -12.92 20.49 -12.66
N THR A 13 -13.14 20.35 -13.96
CA THR A 13 -13.82 19.19 -14.56
C THR A 13 -13.01 17.91 -14.35
N LEU A 14 -13.63 16.74 -14.57
CA LEU A 14 -12.95 15.46 -14.40
C LEU A 14 -11.70 15.33 -15.29
N ASP A 15 -11.79 15.73 -16.55
CA ASP A 15 -10.66 15.65 -17.50
C ASP A 15 -9.53 16.61 -17.12
N GLU A 16 -9.87 17.83 -16.70
CA GLU A 16 -8.88 18.77 -16.17
C GLU A 16 -8.21 18.24 -14.91
N ARG A 17 -8.95 17.61 -14.00
CA ARG A 17 -8.38 16.95 -12.82
C ARG A 17 -7.41 15.86 -13.23
N ARG A 18 -7.79 14.97 -14.13
CA ARG A 18 -6.93 13.87 -14.63
C ARG A 18 -5.65 14.40 -15.25
N LYS A 19 -5.77 15.39 -16.16
CA LYS A 19 -4.62 16.05 -16.77
C LYS A 19 -3.72 16.70 -15.72
N LYS A 20 -4.30 17.39 -14.74
CA LYS A 20 -3.52 18.06 -13.70
C LYS A 20 -2.78 17.10 -12.79
N ILE A 21 -3.38 15.95 -12.47
CA ILE A 21 -2.73 14.87 -11.72
C ILE A 21 -1.59 14.28 -12.55
N ALA A 22 -1.82 13.98 -13.83
CA ALA A 22 -0.78 13.46 -14.72
C ALA A 22 0.42 14.41 -14.80
N GLU A 23 0.20 15.71 -15.03
CA GLU A 23 1.24 16.76 -15.04
C GLU A 23 1.97 16.89 -13.70
N SER A 24 1.25 16.72 -12.59
CA SER A 24 1.80 16.84 -11.24
C SER A 24 2.48 15.55 -10.76
N SER A 25 2.46 14.49 -11.57
CA SER A 25 3.05 13.19 -11.30
C SER A 25 4.32 12.95 -12.14
N SER A 26 4.92 11.75 -12.03
CA SER A 26 6.10 11.40 -12.82
C SER A 26 5.75 11.26 -14.31
N PRO A 27 6.63 11.66 -15.27
CA PRO A 27 6.37 11.62 -16.72
C PRO A 27 5.96 10.24 -17.27
N LEU A 28 6.28 9.16 -16.55
CA LEU A 28 5.93 7.78 -16.91
C LEU A 28 4.43 7.47 -16.77
N ALA A 29 3.61 8.39 -16.24
CA ALA A 29 2.25 8.11 -15.82
C ALA A 29 1.14 8.52 -16.81
N SER A 30 1.41 9.34 -17.83
CA SER A 30 0.33 9.97 -18.63
C SER A 30 -0.51 8.96 -19.43
N GLY A 31 0.11 7.98 -20.10
CA GLY A 31 -0.62 6.96 -20.86
C GLY A 31 -1.27 5.87 -20.00
N MET A 32 -0.72 5.59 -18.81
CA MET A 32 -1.24 4.57 -17.90
C MET A 32 -2.42 5.09 -17.05
N LEU A 33 -2.46 6.40 -16.76
CA LEU A 33 -3.50 6.99 -15.93
C LEU A 33 -4.88 6.88 -16.59
N ASP A 34 -5.00 7.21 -17.87
CA ASP A 34 -6.31 7.27 -18.54
C ASP A 34 -6.96 5.89 -18.63
N SER A 35 -6.20 4.84 -18.95
CA SER A 35 -6.73 3.47 -18.94
C SER A 35 -7.12 3.04 -17.53
N ALA A 36 -6.26 3.29 -16.52
CA ALA A 36 -6.54 2.89 -15.14
C ALA A 36 -7.77 3.60 -14.55
N LEU A 37 -8.00 4.86 -14.93
CA LEU A 37 -9.09 5.69 -14.40
C LEU A 37 -10.41 5.57 -15.18
N THR A 38 -10.40 4.94 -16.36
CA THR A 38 -11.59 4.85 -17.23
C THR A 38 -12.20 3.46 -17.25
N THR A 39 -11.39 2.40 -17.35
CA THR A 39 -11.90 1.02 -17.37
C THR A 39 -11.67 0.28 -16.05
N GLY A 40 -10.58 0.57 -15.33
CA GLY A 40 -10.28 -0.10 -14.06
C GLY A 40 -10.05 -1.61 -14.22
N LEU A 41 -10.61 -2.40 -13.30
CA LEU A 41 -10.52 -3.87 -13.30
C LEU A 41 -11.43 -4.48 -14.37
N SER A 42 -10.91 -5.41 -15.18
CA SER A 42 -11.72 -6.15 -16.15
C SER A 42 -12.47 -7.32 -15.51
N LEU A 43 -13.61 -7.72 -16.09
CA LEU A 43 -14.38 -8.86 -15.59
C LEU A 43 -13.58 -10.19 -15.70
N ASP A 44 -12.83 -10.36 -16.79
CA ASP A 44 -11.95 -11.52 -16.99
C ASP A 44 -10.89 -11.63 -15.88
N THR A 45 -10.22 -10.52 -15.59
CA THR A 45 -9.26 -10.48 -14.46
C THR A 45 -9.94 -10.75 -13.14
N ALA A 46 -11.13 -10.19 -12.89
CA ALA A 46 -11.87 -10.43 -11.66
C ALA A 46 -12.24 -11.91 -11.47
N MET A 47 -12.63 -12.61 -12.55
CA MET A 47 -12.91 -14.06 -12.52
C MET A 47 -11.68 -14.91 -12.15
N HIS A 48 -10.47 -14.38 -12.35
CA HIS A 48 -9.24 -15.01 -11.89
C HIS A 48 -8.81 -14.59 -10.47
N MET A 49 -9.41 -13.55 -9.90
CA MET A 49 -9.07 -13.04 -8.57
C MET A 49 -9.84 -13.71 -7.44
N VAL A 50 -11.12 -14.01 -7.65
CA VAL A 50 -12.02 -14.62 -6.64
C VAL A 50 -13.02 -15.56 -7.28
N GLU A 51 -13.59 -16.46 -6.50
CA GLU A 51 -14.62 -17.41 -6.95
C GLU A 51 -16.00 -16.75 -7.10
N ASN A 52 -16.88 -17.36 -7.91
CA ASN A 52 -18.29 -17.01 -8.05
C ASN A 52 -18.57 -15.54 -8.42
N VAL A 53 -17.70 -14.94 -9.25
CA VAL A 53 -17.88 -13.57 -9.75
C VAL A 53 -19.15 -13.44 -10.60
N ILE A 54 -20.05 -12.56 -10.20
CA ILE A 54 -21.27 -12.19 -10.95
C ILE A 54 -21.23 -10.74 -11.49
N GLY A 55 -20.17 -9.99 -11.19
CA GLY A 55 -20.04 -8.61 -11.61
C GLY A 55 -18.92 -7.87 -10.89
N LEU A 56 -18.81 -6.57 -11.15
CA LEU A 56 -17.86 -5.66 -10.53
C LEU A 56 -18.59 -4.65 -9.64
N TYR A 57 -17.97 -4.28 -8.52
CA TYR A 57 -18.42 -3.21 -7.64
C TYR A 57 -17.43 -2.05 -7.71
N ALA A 58 -17.94 -0.83 -7.90
CA ALA A 58 -17.12 0.37 -8.04
C ALA A 58 -17.37 1.34 -6.88
N LEU A 59 -16.29 1.97 -6.40
CA LEU A 59 -16.31 3.06 -5.42
C LEU A 59 -15.65 4.32 -6.00
N PRO A 60 -16.07 5.53 -5.56
CA PRO A 60 -15.43 6.75 -6.00
C PRO A 60 -13.95 6.78 -5.63
N LEU A 61 -13.10 7.15 -6.60
CA LEU A 61 -11.67 7.39 -6.41
C LEU A 61 -11.38 8.90 -6.43
N GLY A 62 -10.91 9.41 -5.31
CA GLY A 62 -10.41 10.77 -5.15
C GLY A 62 -8.89 10.81 -4.95
N ILE A 63 -8.33 12.02 -4.96
CA ILE A 63 -6.92 12.28 -4.62
C ILE A 63 -6.86 13.26 -3.45
N GLY A 64 -6.23 12.83 -2.36
CA GLY A 64 -5.81 13.67 -1.25
C GLY A 64 -4.64 14.57 -1.67
N LEU A 65 -4.85 15.88 -1.57
CA LEU A 65 -3.89 16.90 -1.99
C LEU A 65 -3.11 17.48 -0.80
N ASN A 66 -2.04 18.21 -1.11
CA ASN A 66 -1.20 18.99 -0.19
C ASN A 66 -0.32 18.18 0.77
N PHE A 67 -0.39 16.86 0.77
CA PHE A 67 0.44 16.03 1.65
C PHE A 67 1.93 16.24 1.36
N GLN A 68 2.66 16.56 2.43
CA GLN A 68 4.11 16.57 2.45
C GLN A 68 4.56 15.64 3.57
N VAL A 69 5.33 14.61 3.23
CA VAL A 69 5.84 13.63 4.21
C VAL A 69 7.36 13.59 4.07
N ASN A 70 8.07 13.83 5.18
CA ASN A 70 9.54 13.89 5.21
C ASN A 70 10.11 14.85 4.13
N GLY A 71 9.47 16.01 3.97
CA GLY A 71 9.84 17.03 2.98
C GLY A 71 9.47 16.70 1.54
N ARG A 72 8.83 15.56 1.26
CA ARG A 72 8.45 15.13 -0.10
C ARG A 72 6.96 15.25 -0.32
N ASP A 73 6.59 15.76 -1.48
CA ASP A 73 5.19 15.87 -1.90
C ASP A 73 4.61 14.52 -2.31
N VAL A 74 3.41 14.22 -1.80
CA VAL A 74 2.69 12.97 -2.06
C VAL A 74 1.27 13.29 -2.51
N LEU A 75 0.85 12.71 -3.63
CA LEU A 75 -0.56 12.63 -4.02
C LEU A 75 -1.10 11.32 -3.46
N VAL A 76 -2.20 11.37 -2.69
CA VAL A 76 -2.73 10.19 -1.98
C VAL A 76 -4.00 9.69 -2.65
N PRO A 77 -4.01 8.55 -3.35
CA PRO A 77 -5.24 7.96 -3.86
C PRO A 77 -6.14 7.51 -2.71
N MET A 78 -7.42 7.86 -2.78
CA MET A 78 -8.42 7.55 -1.75
C MET A 78 -9.68 6.98 -2.40
N VAL A 79 -10.04 5.73 -2.06
CA VAL A 79 -11.27 5.08 -2.55
C VAL A 79 -12.28 5.05 -1.42
N ILE A 80 -13.35 5.84 -1.52
CA ILE A 80 -14.35 6.01 -0.45
C ILE A 80 -15.66 6.61 -0.99
N GLU A 81 -16.79 6.23 -0.42
CA GLU A 81 -18.13 6.75 -0.77
C GLU A 81 -18.55 7.97 0.05
N GLU A 82 -17.98 8.14 1.24
CA GLU A 82 -18.39 9.17 2.18
C GLU A 82 -18.00 10.59 1.69
N PRO A 83 -18.98 11.52 1.59
CA PRO A 83 -18.70 12.90 1.22
C PRO A 83 -17.72 13.58 2.19
N SER A 84 -17.01 14.59 1.69
CA SER A 84 -16.11 15.43 2.48
C SER A 84 -14.86 14.78 3.06
N VAL A 85 -14.71 13.44 3.10
CA VAL A 85 -13.50 12.79 3.66
C VAL A 85 -12.23 13.22 2.90
N VAL A 86 -12.24 13.11 1.57
CA VAL A 86 -11.10 13.50 0.73
C VAL A 86 -10.80 15.00 0.85
N ALA A 87 -11.84 15.83 0.95
CA ALA A 87 -11.70 17.27 1.09
C ALA A 87 -11.13 17.66 2.46
N GLY A 88 -11.62 17.04 3.53
CA GLY A 88 -11.14 17.23 4.90
C GLY A 88 -9.68 16.83 5.04
N ALA A 89 -9.31 15.64 4.54
CA ALA A 89 -7.92 15.18 4.53
C ALA A 89 -6.99 16.15 3.78
N SER A 90 -7.41 16.61 2.60
CA SER A 90 -6.65 17.57 1.80
C SER A 90 -6.50 18.94 2.46
N PHE A 91 -7.53 19.40 3.17
CA PHE A 91 -7.51 20.67 3.91
C PHE A 91 -6.59 20.59 5.13
N MET A 92 -6.67 19.52 5.93
CA MET A 92 -5.76 19.30 7.05
C MET A 92 -4.30 19.17 6.60
N ALA A 93 -4.04 18.45 5.50
CA ALA A 93 -2.71 18.37 4.92
C ALA A 93 -2.17 19.74 4.49
N LYS A 94 -3.02 20.62 3.95
CA LYS A 94 -2.65 22.00 3.61
C LYS A 94 -2.23 22.79 4.85
N LEU A 95 -2.93 22.64 5.97
CA LEU A 95 -2.59 23.29 7.24
C LEU A 95 -1.27 22.74 7.79
N ALA A 96 -1.12 21.42 7.88
CA ALA A 96 0.10 20.76 8.35
C ALA A 96 1.34 21.18 7.52
N ARG A 97 1.17 21.31 6.21
CA ARG A 97 2.23 21.77 5.30
C ARG A 97 2.76 23.16 5.65
N ALA A 98 1.92 24.07 6.16
CA ALA A 98 2.39 25.39 6.59
C ALA A 98 3.39 25.30 7.75
N GLY A 99 3.34 24.22 8.54
CA GLY A 99 4.29 23.89 9.61
C GLY A 99 5.41 22.94 9.20
N GLY A 100 5.61 22.65 7.91
CA GLY A 100 6.65 21.73 7.42
C GLY A 100 6.15 20.33 7.03
N GLY A 101 4.84 20.07 7.12
CA GLY A 101 4.23 18.80 6.74
C GLY A 101 4.29 17.75 7.84
N PHE A 102 4.26 16.49 7.44
CA PHE A 102 4.33 15.34 8.33
C PHE A 102 5.74 14.77 8.38
N ILE A 103 6.15 14.29 9.55
CA ILE A 103 7.36 13.51 9.74
C ILE A 103 6.93 12.09 10.09
N ALA A 104 7.46 11.10 9.37
CA ALA A 104 7.10 9.70 9.54
C ALA A 104 8.33 8.79 9.48
N GLU A 105 8.36 7.79 10.34
CA GLU A 105 9.35 6.71 10.38
C GLU A 105 8.63 5.36 10.53
N SER A 106 9.30 4.26 10.18
CA SER A 106 8.76 2.91 10.31
C SER A 106 9.81 1.94 10.80
N THR A 107 9.39 0.92 11.54
CA THR A 107 10.23 -0.24 11.86
C THR A 107 10.53 -1.07 10.60
N GLU A 108 11.35 -2.09 10.74
CA GLU A 108 11.56 -3.07 9.66
C GLU A 108 10.23 -3.74 9.24
N PRO A 109 10.06 -4.08 7.95
CA PRO A 109 8.84 -4.71 7.44
C PRO A 109 8.81 -6.21 7.77
N LEU A 110 8.67 -6.52 9.06
CA LEU A 110 8.62 -7.88 9.58
C LEU A 110 7.19 -8.42 9.54
N MET A 111 7.04 -9.65 9.05
CA MET A 111 5.78 -10.40 9.10
C MET A 111 5.94 -11.62 10.02
N ILE A 112 4.87 -11.94 10.74
CA ILE A 112 4.82 -13.12 11.63
C ILE A 112 4.10 -14.25 10.89
N GLY A 113 4.80 -15.37 10.71
CA GLY A 113 4.18 -16.65 10.34
C GLY A 113 4.03 -17.52 11.57
N GLN A 114 2.88 -18.16 11.74
CA GLN A 114 2.59 -19.02 12.89
C GLN A 114 2.40 -20.46 12.42
N LEU A 115 3.00 -21.40 13.15
CA LEU A 115 2.79 -22.84 12.98
C LEU A 115 2.19 -23.39 14.27
N GLN A 116 0.96 -23.91 14.18
CA GLN A 116 0.32 -24.60 15.30
C GLN A 116 0.72 -26.07 15.29
N VAL A 117 1.24 -26.55 16.41
CA VAL A 117 1.57 -27.97 16.62
C VAL A 117 0.64 -28.51 17.71
N LEU A 118 -0.11 -29.56 17.37
CA LEU A 118 -1.09 -30.20 18.24
C LEU A 118 -0.56 -31.54 18.78
N ASP A 119 -1.31 -32.14 19.70
CA ASP A 119 -1.03 -33.48 20.25
C ASP A 119 0.38 -33.63 20.86
N ILE A 120 0.83 -32.58 21.53
CA ILE A 120 2.11 -32.55 22.23
C ILE A 120 1.98 -33.16 23.62
N ALA A 121 2.62 -34.29 23.85
CA ALA A 121 2.64 -34.97 25.15
C ALA A 121 3.32 -34.13 26.26
N ASN A 122 4.40 -33.41 25.92
CA ASN A 122 5.09 -32.50 26.85
C ASN A 122 5.47 -31.19 26.16
N LEU A 123 4.72 -30.12 26.49
CA LEU A 123 4.89 -28.80 25.88
C LEU A 123 6.26 -28.18 26.19
N TYR A 124 6.79 -28.40 27.39
CA TYR A 124 8.05 -27.81 27.81
C TYR A 124 9.22 -28.40 27.03
N GLU A 125 9.26 -29.73 26.90
CA GLU A 125 10.28 -30.42 26.13
C GLU A 125 10.21 -30.06 24.63
N ALA A 126 9.01 -29.99 24.07
CA ALA A 126 8.82 -29.58 22.67
C ALA A 126 9.33 -28.15 22.43
N LYS A 127 9.03 -27.22 23.34
CA LYS A 127 9.54 -25.85 23.29
C LYS A 127 11.06 -25.82 23.35
N GLU A 128 11.69 -26.55 24.28
CA GLU A 128 13.15 -26.60 24.39
C GLU A 128 13.81 -27.16 23.13
N LYS A 129 13.25 -28.23 22.54
CA LYS A 129 13.71 -28.79 21.28
C LYS A 129 13.63 -27.78 20.13
N ILE A 130 12.54 -27.02 20.02
CA ILE A 130 12.41 -25.98 18.99
C ILE A 130 13.45 -24.87 19.20
N LEU A 131 13.58 -24.36 20.43
CA LEU A 131 14.49 -23.26 20.73
C LEU A 131 15.96 -23.65 20.57
N SER A 132 16.33 -24.87 20.96
CA SER A 132 17.70 -25.39 20.77
C SER A 132 18.07 -25.62 19.30
N ASN A 133 17.08 -25.80 18.42
CA ASN A 133 17.29 -25.98 16.97
C ASN A 133 16.92 -24.71 16.16
N LYS A 134 16.75 -23.56 16.82
CA LYS A 134 16.26 -22.31 16.21
C LYS A 134 17.05 -21.90 14.96
N ASP A 135 18.37 -21.90 15.03
CA ASP A 135 19.22 -21.43 13.92
C ASP A 135 19.15 -22.37 12.71
N ASP A 136 19.11 -23.69 12.94
CA ASP A 136 18.96 -24.68 11.88
C ASP A 136 17.59 -24.61 11.22
N LEU A 137 16.53 -24.39 12.01
CA LEU A 137 15.18 -24.16 11.50
C LEU A 137 15.12 -22.90 10.63
N ILE A 138 15.71 -21.79 11.08
CA ILE A 138 15.78 -20.53 10.31
C ILE A 138 16.55 -20.76 9.01
N LYS A 139 17.70 -21.44 9.08
CA LYS A 139 18.52 -21.76 7.91
C LYS A 139 17.74 -22.60 6.90
N TYR A 140 17.04 -23.63 7.37
CA TYR A 140 16.21 -24.50 6.55
C TYR A 140 15.05 -23.73 5.88
N ILE A 141 14.29 -22.93 6.64
CA ILE A 141 13.20 -22.09 6.11
C ILE A 141 13.72 -21.16 5.01
N ASN A 142 14.89 -20.56 5.24
CA ASN A 142 15.49 -19.65 4.26
C ASN A 142 15.96 -20.35 2.97
N THR A 143 16.01 -21.69 2.90
CA THR A 143 16.28 -22.41 1.64
C THR A 143 15.10 -22.42 0.67
N PHE A 144 13.86 -22.27 1.16
CA PHE A 144 12.65 -22.28 0.32
C PHE A 144 12.42 -20.97 -0.44
N SER A 145 13.18 -19.92 -0.12
CA SER A 145 13.03 -18.60 -0.75
C SER A 145 13.72 -18.56 -2.12
N PHE A 146 13.16 -19.28 -3.10
CA PHE A 146 13.76 -19.41 -4.44
C PHE A 146 13.58 -18.15 -5.31
N ILE A 147 12.61 -17.28 -5.00
CA ILE A 147 12.29 -16.06 -5.78
C ILE A 147 13.03 -14.80 -5.26
N TYR A 148 13.69 -14.85 -4.09
CA TYR A 148 14.07 -13.63 -3.34
C TYR A 148 15.52 -13.62 -2.84
N LYS A 149 16.50 -13.97 -3.68
CA LYS A 149 17.92 -13.95 -3.30
C LYS A 149 18.48 -12.54 -3.02
N GLU A 150 17.78 -11.47 -3.41
CA GLU A 150 18.19 -10.09 -3.14
C GLU A 150 17.52 -9.51 -1.86
N THR A 151 18.27 -9.69 -0.76
CA THR A 151 18.46 -8.76 0.38
C THR A 151 17.36 -8.42 1.39
N TRP A 152 16.05 -8.59 1.15
CA TRP A 152 15.06 -7.97 2.07
C TRP A 152 13.99 -8.88 2.69
N ARG A 153 13.93 -10.17 2.33
CA ARG A 153 12.85 -11.08 2.77
C ARG A 153 13.40 -12.42 3.27
N ARG A 154 13.97 -12.42 4.48
CA ARG A 154 14.46 -13.62 5.20
C ARG A 154 13.76 -13.76 6.53
N CYS A 155 13.60 -15.00 6.99
CA CYS A 155 13.21 -15.26 8.37
C CYS A 155 14.33 -14.72 9.29
N LYS A 156 13.98 -13.76 10.15
CA LYS A 156 14.91 -13.18 11.13
C LYS A 156 14.91 -13.90 12.48
N GLY A 157 13.90 -14.77 12.70
CA GLY A 157 13.79 -15.60 13.89
C GLY A 157 13.84 -14.81 15.19
N TYR A 158 13.03 -13.76 15.34
CA TYR A 158 12.82 -13.15 16.65
C TYR A 158 12.16 -14.16 17.59
#